data_AF-A0AAV0NXW5-F1
#
_entry.id   AF-A0AAV0NXW5-F1
#
_cell.length_a   1.000
_cell.length_b   1.000
_cell.length_c   1.000
_cell.angle_alpha   90.00
_cell.angle_beta   90.00
_cell.angle_gamma   90.00
#
_symmetry.space_group_name_H-M   'P 1'
#
loop_
_entity.id
_entity.type
_entity.pdbx_description
1 polymer ?
#
loop_
_entity_poly.entity_id
_entity_poly.type
_entity_poly.pdbx_seq_one_letter_code
_entity_poly.pdbx_strand_id
1 'polypeptide(L)'
;MVTKREEMVTNGDLDSCGSDFLGLLVKARYEDDESKRISVDNVVDECKTFYLAGHETCDILLTWAMTMIINETLRLYPPAFEMMRKVDKEVQLGKFRLAKATNNVQSVHIPFGMGARICAGYNFAPILTKIALSMILQRYAFTLSPAYVHSPIYAFTIRPQFGVQVIFQAL
;
A
#
# COMPACT_ATOMS: atom_id res chain seq x y z
N MET A 1 -15.21 13.90 -5.97
CA MET A 1 -14.84 12.91 -7.02
C MET A 1 -15.88 11.82 -7.14
N VAL A 2 -16.20 11.08 -6.07
CA VAL A 2 -17.25 10.03 -6.06
C VAL A 2 -18.63 10.59 -6.43
N THR A 3 -19.10 11.63 -5.73
CA THR A 3 -20.42 12.26 -5.98
C THR A 3 -20.62 12.68 -7.45
N LYS A 4 -19.57 13.24 -8.06
CA LYS A 4 -19.61 13.64 -9.48
C LYS A 4 -19.85 12.45 -10.41
N ARG A 5 -19.29 11.28 -10.12
CA ARG A 5 -19.51 10.07 -10.92
C ARG A 5 -20.86 9.44 -10.64
N GLU A 6 -21.33 9.46 -9.40
CA GLU A 6 -22.70 9.04 -9.06
C GLU A 6 -23.77 9.89 -9.78
N GLU A 7 -23.53 11.20 -9.90
CA GLU A 7 -24.39 12.10 -10.69
C GLU A 7 -24.41 11.73 -12.18
N MET A 8 -23.25 11.37 -12.76
CA MET A 8 -23.16 10.90 -14.15
C MET A 8 -23.97 9.62 -14.38
N VAL A 9 -23.92 8.67 -13.44
CA VAL A 9 -24.71 7.45 -13.51
C VAL A 9 -26.21 7.75 -13.41
N THR A 10 -26.61 8.64 -12.50
CA THR A 10 -28.01 9.04 -12.33
C THR A 10 -28.58 9.69 -13.60
N ASN A 11 -27.72 10.34 -14.39
CA ASN A 11 -28.09 10.92 -15.69
C ASN A 11 -28.13 9.87 -16.84
N GLY A 12 -28.03 8.57 -16.51
CA GLY A 12 -28.18 7.46 -17.46
C GLY A 12 -26.88 7.02 -18.14
N ASP A 13 -25.72 7.49 -17.67
CA ASP A 13 -24.44 7.30 -18.36
C ASP A 13 -23.46 6.40 -17.59
N LEU A 14 -23.90 5.19 -17.22
CA LEU A 14 -23.10 4.22 -16.45
C LEU A 14 -21.84 3.77 -17.21
N ASP A 15 -21.92 3.64 -18.54
CA ASP A 15 -20.81 3.22 -19.38
C ASP A 15 -19.70 4.29 -19.49
N SER A 16 -20.05 5.58 -19.37
CA SER A 16 -19.07 6.67 -19.37
C SER A 16 -18.23 6.81 -18.09
N CYS A 17 -18.57 6.09 -17.01
CA CYS A 17 -17.87 6.21 -15.73
C CYS A 17 -16.40 5.73 -15.76
N GLY A 18 -15.95 5.24 -16.92
CA GLY A 18 -14.57 4.84 -17.18
C GLY A 18 -14.28 3.40 -16.76
N SER A 19 -13.02 3.01 -16.95
CA SER A 19 -12.46 1.69 -16.59
C SER A 19 -11.37 1.80 -15.52
N ASP A 20 -11.19 2.98 -14.92
CA ASP A 20 -10.28 3.17 -13.80
C ASP A 20 -10.87 2.62 -12.48
N PHE A 21 -10.05 2.59 -11.42
CA PHE A 21 -10.43 2.02 -10.13
C PHE A 21 -11.77 2.54 -9.58
N LEU A 22 -11.99 3.86 -9.59
CA LEU A 22 -13.26 4.42 -9.13
C LEU A 22 -14.40 4.07 -10.09
N GLY A 23 -14.14 4.01 -11.40
CA GLY A 23 -15.14 3.61 -12.40
C GLY A 23 -15.62 2.18 -12.19
N LEU A 24 -14.69 1.27 -11.85
CA LEU A 24 -15.02 -0.12 -11.51
C LEU A 24 -15.83 -0.22 -10.22
N LEU A 25 -15.50 0.56 -9.18
CA LEU A 25 -16.26 0.58 -7.93
C LEU A 25 -17.68 1.13 -8.13
N VAL A 26 -17.83 2.21 -8.92
CA VAL A 26 -19.14 2.75 -9.27
C VAL A 26 -19.94 1.73 -10.06
N LYS A 27 -19.35 1.01 -11.02
CA LYS A 27 -20.03 -0.07 -11.76
C LYS A 27 -20.47 -1.21 -10.83
N ALA A 28 -19.63 -1.64 -9.89
CA ALA A 28 -19.97 -2.68 -8.92
C ALA A 28 -21.15 -2.30 -8.01
N ARG A 29 -21.38 -1.00 -7.76
CA ARG A 29 -22.54 -0.52 -7.02
C ARG A 29 -23.86 -0.71 -7.79
N TYR A 30 -23.82 -0.61 -9.11
CA TYR A 30 -24.98 -0.73 -10.00
C TYR A 30 -25.05 -2.07 -10.73
N GLU A 31 -24.42 -3.11 -10.17
CA GLU A 31 -24.51 -4.49 -10.68
C GLU A 31 -25.98 -4.97 -10.79
N ASP A 32 -26.25 -5.84 -11.75
CA ASP A 32 -27.61 -6.38 -11.95
C ASP A 32 -28.05 -7.24 -10.77
N ASP A 33 -27.10 -8.00 -10.22
CA ASP A 33 -27.29 -8.86 -9.05
C ASP A 33 -27.18 -8.03 -7.75
N GLU A 34 -28.31 -7.81 -7.09
CA GLU A 34 -28.39 -7.03 -5.85
C GLU A 34 -27.47 -7.58 -4.74
N SER A 35 -27.21 -8.89 -4.72
CA SER A 35 -26.33 -9.52 -3.72
C SER A 35 -24.86 -9.15 -3.88
N LYS A 36 -24.48 -8.61 -5.05
CA LYS A 36 -23.11 -8.19 -5.37
C LYS A 36 -22.92 -6.67 -5.30
N ARG A 37 -24.00 -5.91 -5.14
CA ARG A 37 -23.93 -4.45 -5.05
C ARG A 37 -23.20 -4.01 -3.80
N ILE A 38 -22.33 -3.02 -3.94
CA ILE A 38 -21.65 -2.36 -2.82
C ILE A 38 -22.31 -1.03 -2.48
N SER A 39 -22.26 -0.62 -1.21
CA SER A 39 -22.81 0.67 -0.80
C SER A 39 -21.92 1.84 -1.24
N VAL A 40 -22.48 3.06 -1.28
CA VAL A 40 -21.69 4.27 -1.54
C VAL A 40 -20.61 4.49 -0.47
N ASP A 41 -20.89 4.11 0.78
CA ASP A 41 -19.92 4.17 1.86
C ASP A 41 -18.76 3.22 1.60
N ASN A 42 -19.02 2.00 1.11
CA ASN A 42 -17.97 1.08 0.71
C ASN A 42 -17.15 1.61 -0.47
N VAL A 43 -17.77 2.24 -1.47
CA VAL A 43 -17.03 2.90 -2.57
C VAL A 43 -16.06 3.95 -2.01
N VAL A 44 -16.54 4.80 -1.10
CA VAL A 44 -15.75 5.86 -0.48
C VAL A 44 -14.61 5.27 0.37
N ASP A 45 -14.89 4.23 1.15
CA ASP A 45 -13.91 3.62 2.05
C ASP A 45 -12.83 2.84 1.30
N GLU A 46 -13.17 2.16 0.21
CA GLU A 46 -12.18 1.53 -0.68
C GLU A 46 -11.27 2.57 -1.35
N CYS A 47 -11.83 3.71 -1.78
CA CYS A 47 -11.03 4.81 -2.32
C CYS A 47 -10.07 5.39 -1.28
N LYS A 48 -10.54 5.65 -0.06
CA LYS A 48 -9.71 6.15 1.04
C LYS A 48 -8.61 5.15 1.38
N THR A 49 -8.97 3.88 1.48
CA THR A 49 -8.02 2.79 1.80
C THR A 49 -6.93 2.70 0.74
N PHE A 50 -7.32 2.67 -0.53
CA PHE A 50 -6.36 2.61 -1.64
C PHE A 50 -5.42 3.81 -1.66
N TYR A 51 -5.96 5.02 -1.50
CA TYR A 51 -5.16 6.25 -1.52
C TYR A 51 -4.18 6.31 -0.33
N LEU A 52 -4.68 6.10 0.89
CA LEU A 52 -3.86 6.18 2.10
C LEU A 52 -2.79 5.08 2.13
N ALA A 53 -3.21 3.82 1.95
CA ALA A 53 -2.29 2.68 2.01
C ALA A 53 -1.25 2.75 0.88
N GLY A 54 -1.66 3.15 -0.33
CA GLY A 54 -0.76 3.30 -1.47
C GLY A 54 0.25 4.43 -1.26
N HIS A 55 -0.22 5.62 -0.89
CA HIS A 55 0.62 6.81 -0.72
C HIS A 55 1.61 6.63 0.43
N GLU A 56 1.14 6.33 1.65
CA GLU A 56 1.99 6.26 2.83
C GLU A 56 3.11 5.22 2.69
N THR A 57 2.77 4.02 2.19
CA THR A 57 3.76 2.94 2.08
C THR A 57 4.74 3.12 0.93
N CYS A 58 4.29 3.66 -0.22
CA CYS A 58 5.18 3.89 -1.37
C CYS A 58 6.15 5.05 -1.11
N ASP A 59 5.70 6.12 -0.46
CA ASP A 59 6.57 7.25 -0.10
C ASP A 59 7.68 6.83 0.86
N ILE A 60 7.33 6.05 1.87
CA ILE A 60 8.28 5.49 2.82
C ILE A 60 9.26 4.55 2.11
N LEU A 61 8.76 3.67 1.24
CA LEU A 61 9.60 2.77 0.45
C LEU A 61 10.59 3.56 -0.41
N LEU A 62 10.12 4.58 -1.13
CA LEU A 62 10.99 5.42 -1.96
C LEU A 62 12.02 6.17 -1.11
N THR A 63 11.61 6.70 0.04
CA THR A 63 12.48 7.40 0.99
C THR A 63 13.64 6.52 1.44
N TRP A 64 13.35 5.28 1.84
CA TRP A 64 14.39 4.33 2.23
C TRP A 64 15.14 3.71 1.04
N ALA A 65 14.52 3.62 -0.15
CA ALA A 65 15.18 3.13 -1.36
C ALA A 65 16.14 4.16 -1.97
N MET A 66 16.01 5.45 -1.65
CA MET A 66 17.04 6.42 -1.98
C MET A 66 18.35 6.11 -1.24
N THR A 67 18.31 5.55 -0.03
CA THR A 67 19.54 5.29 0.73
C THR A 67 20.12 3.88 0.54
N MET A 68 19.37 2.97 -0.10
CA MET A 68 19.69 1.54 -0.18
C MET A 68 19.13 0.87 -1.45
N ILE A 69 19.48 -0.40 -1.68
CA ILE A 69 18.89 -1.20 -2.78
C ILE A 69 17.48 -1.67 -2.36
N ILE A 70 16.47 -1.49 -3.22
CA ILE A 70 15.03 -1.70 -2.94
C ILE A 70 14.71 -3.00 -2.15
N ASN A 71 15.29 -4.15 -2.52
CA ASN A 71 15.01 -5.40 -1.82
C ASN A 71 15.62 -5.43 -0.41
N GLU A 72 16.79 -4.82 -0.25
CA GLU A 72 17.45 -4.67 1.04
C GLU A 72 16.73 -3.65 1.91
N THR A 73 16.18 -2.59 1.29
CA THR A 73 15.25 -1.66 1.94
C THR A 73 14.03 -2.37 2.50
N LEU A 74 13.35 -3.21 1.71
CA LEU A 74 12.19 -3.98 2.17
C LEU A 74 12.55 -4.95 3.31
N ARG A 75 13.81 -5.40 3.38
CA ARG A 75 14.32 -6.30 4.42
C ARG A 75 14.65 -5.57 5.72
N LEU A 76 15.32 -4.42 5.64
CA LEU A 76 15.80 -3.66 6.80
C LEU A 76 14.76 -2.67 7.33
N TYR A 77 14.01 -2.02 6.43
CA TYR A 77 13.01 -1.00 6.73
C TYR A 77 11.71 -1.26 5.94
N PRO A 78 11.04 -2.41 6.14
CA PRO A 78 9.75 -2.65 5.51
C PRO A 78 8.75 -1.56 5.92
N PRO A 79 8.06 -0.89 4.98
CA PRO A 79 7.06 0.12 5.32
C PRO A 79 5.98 -0.43 6.27
N ALA A 80 5.57 -1.69 6.07
CA ALA A 80 4.69 -2.42 6.98
C ALA A 80 5.46 -3.58 7.63
N PHE A 81 5.71 -3.50 8.94
CA PHE A 81 6.48 -4.50 9.69
C PHE A 81 5.61 -5.46 10.51
N GLU A 82 4.37 -5.08 10.80
CA GLU A 82 3.38 -5.91 11.47
C GLU A 82 2.25 -6.30 10.51
N MET A 83 1.97 -7.61 10.44
CA MET A 83 0.81 -8.15 9.75
C MET A 83 -0.08 -8.84 10.78
N MET A 84 -1.25 -8.28 11.02
CA MET A 84 -2.26 -8.88 11.89
C MET A 84 -3.14 -9.84 11.09
N ARG A 85 -3.28 -11.07 11.59
CA ARG A 85 -4.24 -12.06 11.07
C ARG A 85 -5.16 -12.52 12.19
N LYS A 86 -6.45 -12.69 11.89
CA LYS A 86 -7.44 -13.27 12.80
C LYS A 86 -7.77 -14.69 12.36
N VAL A 87 -7.79 -15.62 13.31
CA VAL A 87 -8.17 -17.02 13.07
C VAL A 87 -9.69 -17.11 12.94
N ASP A 88 -10.20 -17.52 11.78
CA ASP A 88 -11.65 -17.63 11.54
C ASP A 88 -12.27 -18.93 12.08
N LYS A 89 -11.48 -20.00 12.11
CA LYS A 89 -11.85 -21.31 12.65
C LYS A 89 -10.66 -21.93 13.36
N GLU A 90 -10.92 -22.76 14.36
CA GLU A 90 -9.85 -23.46 15.09
C GLU A 90 -8.95 -24.20 14.11
N VAL A 91 -7.63 -24.04 14.28
CA VAL A 91 -6.63 -24.59 13.37
C VAL A 91 -5.40 -25.03 14.14
N GLN A 92 -4.78 -26.12 13.69
CA GLN A 92 -3.49 -26.58 14.20
C GLN A 92 -2.36 -26.11 13.29
N LEU A 93 -1.42 -25.34 13.83
CA LEU A 93 -0.20 -24.89 13.17
C LEU A 93 1.02 -25.55 13.83
N GLY A 94 1.50 -26.63 13.22
CA GLY A 94 2.56 -27.46 13.79
C GLY A 94 2.14 -28.00 15.17
N LYS A 95 2.88 -27.62 16.20
CA LYS A 95 2.58 -28.00 17.60
C LYS A 95 1.57 -27.09 18.30
N PHE A 96 1.17 -25.98 17.68
CA PHE A 96 0.27 -25.00 18.29
C PHE A 96 -1.16 -25.22 17.82
N ARG A 97 -2.12 -25.16 18.76
CA ARG A 97 -3.55 -25.16 18.47
C ARG A 97 -4.08 -23.76 18.69
N LEU A 98 -4.58 -23.14 17.63
CA LEU A 98 -5.09 -21.78 17.65
C LEU A 98 -6.60 -21.80 17.68
N ALA A 99 -7.19 -21.19 18.70
CA ALA A 99 -8.61 -21.05 18.83
C ALA A 99 -9.17 -20.06 17.80
N LYS A 100 -10.47 -20.18 17.53
CA LYS A 100 -11.19 -19.16 16.75
C LYS A 100 -11.05 -17.79 17.43
N ALA A 101 -10.95 -16.75 16.61
CA ALA A 101 -10.77 -15.35 16.99
C ALA A 101 -9.43 -15.00 17.66
N THR A 102 -8.46 -15.91 17.73
CA THR A 102 -7.08 -15.56 18.11
C THR A 102 -6.50 -14.61 17.07
N ASN A 103 -5.98 -13.46 17.53
CA ASN A 103 -5.17 -12.56 16.72
C ASN A 103 -3.71 -13.02 16.80
N ASN A 104 -3.08 -13.25 15.64
CA ASN A 104 -1.68 -13.62 15.57
C ASN A 104 -0.89 -12.61 14.74
N VAL A 105 0.30 -12.31 15.23
CA VAL A 105 1.36 -11.60 14.50
C VAL A 105 2.43 -12.65 14.18
N GLN A 106 2.48 -13.12 12.94
CA GLN A 106 3.60 -13.95 12.48
C GLN A 106 4.59 -13.05 11.76
N SER A 107 5.69 -12.71 12.45
CA SER A 107 6.80 -11.93 11.91
C SER A 107 7.78 -12.85 11.16
N VAL A 108 7.46 -13.15 9.90
CA VAL A 108 8.41 -13.70 8.92
C VAL A 108 8.58 -12.64 7.84
N HIS A 109 9.82 -12.42 7.37
CA HIS A 109 10.09 -11.42 6.32
C HIS A 109 9.41 -11.83 5.01
N ILE A 110 8.19 -11.31 4.81
CA ILE A 110 7.38 -11.47 3.61
C ILE A 110 6.82 -10.07 3.30
N PRO A 111 7.57 -9.21 2.58
CA PRO A 111 7.35 -7.76 2.56
C PRO A 111 5.98 -7.33 2.01
N PHE A 112 5.31 -8.22 1.27
CA PHE A 112 3.97 -8.00 0.74
C PHE A 112 2.96 -9.05 1.19
N GLY A 113 3.32 -9.91 2.14
CA GLY A 113 2.53 -11.06 2.54
C GLY A 113 2.46 -12.16 1.49
N MET A 114 1.60 -13.15 1.74
CA MET A 114 1.43 -14.33 0.89
C MET A 114 -0.03 -14.83 0.93
N GLY A 115 -0.46 -15.49 -0.15
CA GLY A 115 -1.77 -16.14 -0.28
C GLY A 115 -2.91 -15.19 -0.62
N ALA A 116 -4.14 -15.58 -0.26
CA ALA A 116 -5.37 -14.87 -0.63
C ALA A 116 -5.51 -13.43 -0.08
N ARG A 117 -4.64 -13.02 0.84
CA ARG A 117 -4.57 -11.67 1.42
C ARG A 117 -3.19 -11.06 1.21
N ILE A 118 -2.55 -11.37 0.09
CA ILE A 118 -1.34 -10.69 -0.37
C ILE A 118 -1.64 -9.21 -0.60
N CYS A 119 -0.64 -8.35 -0.41
CA CYS A 119 -0.75 -6.92 -0.67
C CYS A 119 -1.28 -6.66 -2.08
N ALA A 120 -2.35 -5.89 -2.20
CA ALA A 120 -2.94 -5.50 -3.49
C ALA A 120 -1.93 -4.74 -4.37
N GLY A 121 -0.99 -4.02 -3.74
CA GLY A 121 0.08 -3.27 -4.41
C GLY A 121 1.34 -4.07 -4.73
N TYR A 122 1.38 -5.41 -4.54
CA TYR A 122 2.59 -6.23 -4.71
C TYR A 122 3.32 -6.00 -6.04
N ASN A 123 2.57 -5.91 -7.14
CA ASN A 123 3.15 -5.67 -8.47
C ASN A 123 3.42 -4.19 -8.71
N PHE A 124 2.66 -3.30 -8.09
CA PHE A 124 2.67 -1.86 -8.37
C PHE A 124 3.77 -1.12 -7.61
N ALA A 125 3.89 -1.34 -6.30
CA ALA A 125 4.82 -0.60 -5.45
C ALA A 125 6.30 -0.76 -5.86
N PRO A 126 6.81 -1.96 -6.21
CA PRO A 126 8.18 -2.11 -6.69
C PRO A 126 8.40 -1.42 -8.04
N ILE A 127 7.42 -1.43 -8.94
CA ILE A 127 7.53 -0.78 -10.26
C ILE A 127 7.59 0.73 -10.08
N LEU A 128 6.67 1.31 -9.29
CA LEU A 128 6.69 2.75 -8.99
C LEU A 128 8.04 3.17 -8.39
N THR A 129 8.53 2.44 -7.39
CA THR A 129 9.80 2.75 -6.73
C THR A 129 10.95 2.70 -7.72
N LYS A 130 11.00 1.68 -8.58
CA LYS A 130 12.03 1.56 -9.64
C LYS A 130 11.97 2.70 -10.64
N ILE A 131 10.77 3.08 -11.10
CA ILE A 131 10.59 4.18 -12.05
C ILE A 131 11.05 5.49 -11.41
N ALA A 132 10.56 5.81 -10.21
CA ALA A 132 10.92 7.03 -9.50
C ALA A 132 12.44 7.09 -9.24
N LEU A 133 13.03 6.01 -8.72
CA LEU A 133 14.46 5.94 -8.47
C LEU A 133 15.28 6.06 -9.77
N SER A 134 14.84 5.41 -10.86
CA SER A 134 15.47 5.53 -12.17
C SER A 134 15.43 6.97 -12.69
N MET A 135 14.27 7.64 -12.59
CA MET A 135 14.11 9.05 -12.99
C MET A 135 15.02 9.99 -12.19
N ILE A 136 15.23 9.72 -10.90
CA ILE A 136 16.14 10.47 -10.03
C ILE A 136 17.59 10.20 -10.45
N LEU A 137 18.00 8.94 -10.52
CA LEU A 137 19.39 8.53 -10.78
C LEU A 137 19.87 8.90 -12.19
N GLN A 138 18.96 9.05 -13.16
CA GLN A 138 19.30 9.53 -14.51
C GLN A 138 19.69 11.00 -14.58
N ARG A 139 19.32 11.80 -13.58
CA ARG A 139 19.47 13.27 -13.61
C ARG A 139 20.31 13.80 -12.45
N TYR A 140 20.43 13.02 -11.38
CA TYR A 140 21.08 13.44 -10.16
C TYR A 140 21.95 12.33 -9.59
N ALA A 141 23.16 12.70 -9.17
CA ALA A 141 23.85 12.00 -8.10
C ALA A 141 23.33 12.53 -6.77
N PHE A 142 23.35 11.72 -5.72
CA PHE A 142 23.03 12.20 -4.39
C PHE A 142 23.91 11.55 -3.32
N THR A 143 24.09 12.27 -2.23
CA THR A 143 24.80 11.79 -1.04
C THR A 143 23.97 12.07 0.21
N LEU A 144 24.23 11.33 1.28
CA LEU A 144 23.60 11.63 2.56
C LEU A 144 24.13 12.96 3.10
N SER A 145 23.24 13.81 3.58
CA SER A 145 23.61 15.04 4.27
C SER A 145 24.37 14.70 5.56
N PRO A 146 25.43 15.45 5.93
CA PRO A 146 26.05 15.33 7.25
C PRO A 146 25.08 15.56 8.43
N ALA A 147 23.96 16.24 8.18
CA ALA A 147 22.90 16.46 9.17
C ALA A 147 21.92 15.27 9.30
N TYR A 148 22.04 14.24 8.47
CA TYR A 148 21.18 13.06 8.54
C TYR A 148 21.41 12.28 9.84
N VAL A 149 20.33 12.06 10.58
CA VAL A 149 20.30 11.23 11.79
C VAL A 149 19.49 9.99 11.50
N HIS A 150 20.13 8.82 11.53
CA HIS A 150 19.44 7.55 11.33
C HIS A 150 18.66 7.17 12.59
N SER A 151 17.34 7.44 12.59
CA SER A 151 16.45 7.10 13.69
C SER A 151 15.07 6.63 13.16
N PRO A 152 14.88 5.32 12.96
CA PRO A 152 13.59 4.75 12.57
C PRO A 152 12.60 4.78 13.74
N ILE A 153 11.35 5.16 13.49
CA ILE A 153 10.25 5.01 14.43
C ILE A 153 9.27 3.95 13.92
N TYR A 154 8.91 3.03 14.81
CA TYR A 154 8.01 1.91 14.55
C TYR A 154 6.62 2.31 15.05
N ALA A 155 5.78 2.80 14.13
CA ALA A 155 4.39 3.14 14.41
C ALA A 155 3.46 2.17 13.66
N PHE A 156 2.49 2.68 12.89
CA PHE A 156 1.77 1.87 11.89
C PHE A 156 2.70 1.47 10.73
N THR A 157 3.64 2.35 10.39
CA THR A 157 4.69 2.13 9.39
C THR A 157 6.09 2.39 9.98
N ILE A 158 7.15 1.87 9.35
CA ILE A 158 8.54 2.23 9.70
C ILE A 158 8.94 3.49 8.95
N ARG A 159 9.00 4.62 9.65
CA ARG A 159 9.37 5.92 9.05
C ARG A 159 10.63 6.49 9.68
N PRO A 160 11.39 7.32 8.95
CA PRO A 160 12.51 8.06 9.53
C PRO A 160 11.97 9.19 10.42
N GLN A 161 12.30 9.19 11.72
CA GLN A 161 11.81 10.18 12.68
C GLN A 161 12.12 11.63 12.25
N PHE A 162 13.32 11.84 11.68
CA PHE A 162 13.82 13.16 11.27
C PHE A 162 13.90 13.32 9.74
N GLY A 163 13.22 12.44 8.99
CA GLY A 163 13.33 12.36 7.54
C GLY A 163 14.67 11.79 7.06
N VAL A 164 14.80 11.63 5.75
CA VAL A 164 16.06 11.28 5.08
C VAL A 164 16.55 12.51 4.34
N GLN A 165 17.61 13.12 4.86
CA GLN A 165 18.18 14.33 4.30
C GLN A 165 19.28 13.94 3.32
N VAL A 166 19.03 14.20 2.04
CA VAL A 166 19.96 13.93 0.93
C VAL A 166 20.33 15.22 0.22
N ILE A 167 21.55 15.28 -0.28
CA ILE A 167 22.06 16.38 -1.09
C ILE A 167 22.06 15.89 -2.54
N PHE A 168 21.26 16.53 -3.39
CA PHE A 168 21.22 16.24 -4.82
C PHE A 168 22.23 17.10 -5.59
N GLN A 169 22.91 16.48 -6.54
CA GLN A 169 23.85 17.11 -7.46
C GLN A 169 23.40 16.73 -8.88
N ALA A 170 23.07 17.72 -9.70
CA ALA A 170 22.72 17.46 -11.10
C ALA A 170 23.92 16.85 -11.84
N LEU A 171 23.63 15.87 -12.70
CA LEU A 171 24.61 15.24 -13.59
C LEU A 171 24.94 16.11 -14.80
#